data_AF-A0A418QF28-F1
#
_entry.id   AF-A0A418QF28-F1
#
_cell.length_a   1.000
_cell.length_b   1.000
_cell.length_c   1.000
_cell.angle_alpha   90.00
_cell.angle_beta   90.00
_cell.angle_gamma   90.00
#
_symmetry.space_group_name_H-M   'P 1'
#
loop_
_entity.id
_entity.type
_entity.pdbx_description
1 polymer ?
#
loop_
_entity_poly.entity_id
_entity_poly.type
_entity_poly.pdbx_seq_one_letter_code
_entity_poly.pdbx_strand_id
1 'polypeptide(L)'
;MESIRRLHDLRFDTPLGILLSTPLVAACLVLFVWSLAPAIKGAVSPSFKVWLRVTWAAFLLPAVTGVLLTLNGEKVASATDVGKGLSRYGYPVDPSRNGEHWMYVAFVLGSLYLIEVLMGERLVARRVGLRFLPLVTLFMYGCAFMIGRVAVLPGSTPGT
;
A
#
# COMPACT_ATOMS: atom_id res chain seq x y z
N MET A 1 -16.47 14.35 -5.67
CA MET A 1 -15.28 14.48 -4.80
C MET A 1 -15.48 13.81 -3.45
N GLU A 2 -16.62 13.97 -2.79
CA GLU A 2 -16.83 13.41 -1.43
C GLU A 2 -16.87 11.88 -1.37
N SER A 3 -17.48 11.22 -2.36
CA SER A 3 -17.45 9.75 -2.48
C SER A 3 -16.05 9.18 -2.71
N ILE A 4 -15.20 9.91 -3.43
CA ILE A 4 -13.79 9.54 -3.64
C ILE A 4 -13.01 9.72 -2.33
N ARG A 5 -13.22 10.82 -1.60
CA ARG A 5 -12.58 11.03 -0.30
C ARG A 5 -12.96 9.94 0.71
N ARG A 6 -14.23 9.51 0.74
CA ARG A 6 -14.68 8.39 1.59
C ARG A 6 -13.94 7.07 1.31
N LEU A 7 -13.59 6.78 0.04
CA LEU A 7 -12.79 5.60 -0.29
C LEU A 7 -11.39 5.65 0.34
N HIS A 8 -10.77 6.83 0.34
CA HIS A 8 -9.45 7.06 0.95
C HIS A 8 -9.49 7.11 2.48
N ASP A 9 -10.65 7.43 3.04
CA ASP A 9 -10.88 7.50 4.49
C ASP A 9 -11.29 6.15 5.10
N LEU A 10 -11.43 5.09 4.30
CA LEU A 10 -11.71 3.74 4.79
C LEU A 10 -10.54 3.22 5.63
N ARG A 11 -10.74 3.24 6.94
CA ARG A 11 -9.81 2.73 7.94
C ARG A 11 -10.54 1.79 8.88
N PHE A 12 -9.81 0.83 9.44
CA PHE A 12 -10.36 -0.06 10.45
C PHE A 12 -9.95 0.43 11.84
N ASP A 13 -10.86 1.12 12.53
CA ASP A 13 -10.65 1.61 13.90
C ASP A 13 -10.88 0.49 14.92
N THR A 14 -9.96 -0.47 14.94
CA THR A 14 -9.96 -1.59 15.90
C THR A 14 -8.61 -1.65 16.63
N PRO A 15 -8.47 -2.38 17.75
CA PRO A 15 -7.18 -2.57 18.42
C PRO A 15 -6.12 -3.25 17.51
N LEU A 16 -6.58 -4.11 16.59
CA LEU A 16 -5.77 -4.69 15.51
C LEU A 16 -5.59 -3.75 14.32
N GLY A 17 -6.29 -2.62 14.31
CA GLY A 17 -6.32 -1.59 13.27
C GLY A 17 -4.99 -0.91 13.03
N ILE A 18 -4.00 -1.07 13.93
CA ILE A 18 -2.62 -0.70 13.60
C ILE A 18 -2.11 -1.60 12.46
N LEU A 19 -2.25 -2.91 12.59
CA LEU A 19 -1.79 -3.89 11.60
C LEU A 19 -2.73 -4.04 10.40
N LEU A 20 -3.97 -3.59 10.54
CA LEU A 20 -5.02 -3.63 9.52
C LEU A 20 -5.52 -2.22 9.23
N SER A 21 -4.64 -1.22 9.07
CA SER A 21 -5.07 0.18 9.08
C SER A 21 -5.93 0.62 7.88
N THR A 22 -5.85 -0.11 6.76
CA THR A 22 -6.65 0.11 5.55
C THR A 22 -6.97 -1.22 4.87
N PRO A 23 -7.96 -1.27 3.96
CA PRO A 23 -8.24 -2.45 3.14
C PRO A 23 -7.02 -2.99 2.39
N LEU A 24 -6.17 -2.10 1.86
CA LEU A 24 -4.92 -2.48 1.20
C LEU A 24 -3.96 -3.18 2.17
N VAL A 25 -3.73 -2.59 3.35
CA VAL A 25 -2.84 -3.15 4.37
C VAL A 25 -3.32 -4.53 4.80
N ALA A 26 -4.62 -4.69 5.04
CA ALA A 26 -5.22 -5.98 5.39
C ALA A 26 -5.03 -7.02 4.28
N ALA A 27 -5.30 -6.65 3.02
CA ALA A 27 -5.11 -7.54 1.87
C ALA A 27 -3.63 -7.97 1.71
N CYS A 28 -2.69 -7.03 1.90
CA CYS A 28 -1.26 -7.31 1.87
C CYS A 28 -0.82 -8.24 3.01
N LEU A 29 -1.34 -8.07 4.23
CA LEU A 29 -1.02 -8.93 5.37
C LEU A 29 -1.47 -10.37 5.13
N VAL A 30 -2.71 -10.55 4.66
CA VAL A 30 -3.22 -11.87 4.30
C VAL A 30 -2.38 -12.49 3.19
N LEU A 31 -2.02 -11.73 2.16
CA LEU A 31 -1.18 -12.22 1.07
C LEU A 31 0.22 -12.63 1.59
N PHE A 32 0.81 -11.87 2.52
CA PHE A 32 2.07 -12.21 3.16
C PHE A 32 1.98 -13.54 3.92
N VAL A 33 1.01 -13.69 4.82
CA VAL A 33 0.83 -14.94 5.58
C VAL A 33 0.60 -16.12 4.62
N TRP A 34 -0.23 -15.92 3.59
CA TRP A 34 -0.57 -16.97 2.63
C TRP A 34 0.60 -17.31 1.69
N SER A 35 1.55 -16.38 1.47
CA SER A 35 2.70 -16.61 0.59
C SER A 35 3.66 -17.70 1.08
N LEU A 36 3.59 -18.06 2.36
CA LEU A 36 4.36 -19.18 2.92
C LEU A 36 3.96 -20.51 2.28
N ALA A 37 2.68 -20.71 1.97
CA ALA A 37 2.19 -21.94 1.35
C ALA A 37 2.83 -22.22 -0.03
N PRO A 38 2.81 -21.29 -1.02
CA PRO A 38 3.51 -21.51 -2.29
C PRO A 38 5.03 -21.57 -2.14
N ALA A 39 5.62 -20.87 -1.16
CA ALA A 39 7.05 -20.94 -0.90
C ALA A 39 7.51 -22.33 -0.43
N ILE A 40 6.72 -22.97 0.44
CA ILE A 40 7.00 -24.31 0.97
C ILE A 40 6.63 -25.40 -0.05
N LYS A 41 5.42 -25.32 -0.63
CA LYS A 41 4.89 -26.36 -1.53
C LYS A 41 5.46 -26.28 -2.95
N GLY A 42 6.03 -25.14 -3.33
CA GLY A 42 6.51 -24.89 -4.70
C GLY A 42 5.39 -24.82 -5.74
N ALA A 43 4.14 -24.60 -5.31
CA ALA A 43 2.97 -24.54 -6.17
C ALA A 43 2.01 -23.44 -5.70
N VAL A 44 1.41 -22.73 -6.66
CA VAL A 44 0.46 -21.64 -6.41
C VAL A 44 -0.96 -22.15 -6.55
N SER A 45 -1.77 -22.05 -5.49
CA SER A 45 -3.19 -22.42 -5.55
C SER A 45 -4.03 -21.38 -6.31
N PRO A 46 -5.18 -21.77 -6.88
CA PRO A 46 -6.14 -20.82 -7.45
C PRO A 46 -6.60 -19.77 -6.43
N SER A 47 -6.80 -20.16 -5.17
CA SER A 47 -7.20 -19.24 -4.10
C SER A 47 -6.17 -18.13 -3.85
N PHE A 48 -4.87 -18.45 -3.88
CA PHE A 48 -3.81 -17.46 -3.76
C PHE A 48 -3.85 -16.46 -4.93
N LYS A 49 -4.10 -16.93 -6.16
CA LYS A 49 -4.25 -16.06 -7.33
C LYS A 49 -5.47 -15.14 -7.20
N VAL A 50 -6.61 -15.66 -6.74
CA VAL A 50 -7.81 -14.85 -6.51
C VAL A 50 -7.52 -13.77 -5.48
N TRP A 51 -6.87 -14.12 -4.37
CA TRP A 51 -6.51 -13.13 -3.34
C TRP A 51 -5.54 -12.08 -3.87
N LEU A 52 -4.55 -12.46 -4.68
CA LEU A 52 -3.67 -11.50 -5.36
C LEU A 52 -4.46 -10.51 -6.23
N ARG A 53 -5.52 -10.96 -6.94
CA ARG A 53 -6.40 -10.06 -7.71
C ARG A 53 -7.20 -9.12 -6.80
N VAL A 54 -7.65 -9.60 -5.64
CA VAL A 54 -8.29 -8.74 -4.62
C VAL A 54 -7.30 -7.68 -4.12
N THR A 55 -6.05 -8.05 -3.83
CA THR A 55 -5.01 -7.09 -3.44
C THR A 55 -4.72 -6.07 -4.55
N TRP A 56 -4.68 -6.50 -5.82
CA TRP A 56 -4.60 -5.59 -6.97
C TRP A 56 -5.76 -4.60 -6.99
N ALA A 57 -7.01 -5.04 -6.79
CA ALA A 57 -8.16 -4.15 -6.76
C ALA A 57 -8.09 -3.18 -5.58
N ALA A 58 -7.72 -3.67 -4.39
CA ALA A 58 -7.54 -2.86 -3.19
C ALA A 58 -6.45 -1.78 -3.34
N PHE A 59 -5.45 -2.01 -4.20
CA PHE A 59 -4.42 -1.04 -4.55
C PHE A 59 -4.87 -0.08 -5.67
N LEU A 60 -5.37 -0.62 -6.79
CA LEU A 60 -5.65 0.17 -8.00
C LEU A 60 -6.79 1.15 -7.82
N LEU A 61 -7.84 0.80 -7.07
CA LEU A 61 -8.97 1.71 -6.80
C LEU A 61 -8.50 3.02 -6.13
N PRO A 62 -7.78 3.00 -4.98
CA PRO A 62 -7.25 4.22 -4.39
C PRO A 62 -6.10 4.83 -5.21
N ALA A 63 -5.26 4.04 -5.88
CA ALA A 63 -4.17 4.57 -6.69
C ALA A 63 -4.66 5.39 -7.89
N VAL A 64 -5.61 4.87 -8.68
CA VAL A 64 -6.19 5.57 -9.84
C VAL A 64 -6.92 6.83 -9.39
N THR A 65 -7.73 6.74 -8.34
CA THR A 65 -8.42 7.92 -7.80
C THR A 65 -7.44 8.94 -7.23
N GLY A 66 -6.34 8.51 -6.61
CA GLY A 66 -5.25 9.37 -6.16
C GLY A 66 -4.54 10.10 -7.30
N VAL A 67 -4.25 9.41 -8.41
CA VAL A 67 -3.71 10.05 -9.63
C VAL A 67 -4.65 11.13 -10.14
N LEU A 68 -5.96 10.85 -10.22
CA LEU A 68 -6.96 11.85 -10.65
C LEU A 68 -6.99 13.06 -9.71
N LEU A 69 -6.87 12.86 -8.39
CA LEU A 69 -6.78 13.95 -7.42
C LEU A 69 -5.51 14.78 -7.63
N THR A 70 -4.36 14.13 -7.82
CA THR A 70 -3.09 14.84 -8.07
C THR A 70 -3.07 15.61 -9.38
N LEU A 71 -3.71 15.10 -10.43
CA LEU A 71 -3.90 15.85 -11.68
C LEU A 71 -4.76 17.12 -11.48
N ASN A 72 -5.61 17.15 -10.46
CA ASN A 72 -6.36 18.34 -10.03
C ASN A 72 -5.60 19.20 -9.00
N GLY A 73 -4.32 18.94 -8.77
CA GLY A 73 -3.47 19.70 -7.85
C GLY A 73 -3.56 19.27 -6.37
N GLU A 74 -4.34 18.25 -6.05
CA GLU A 74 -4.47 17.75 -4.68
C GLU A 74 -3.24 16.94 -4.27
N LYS A 75 -2.89 17.00 -2.98
CA LYS A 75 -1.77 16.29 -2.38
C LYS A 75 -2.26 15.35 -1.29
N VAL A 76 -1.35 14.53 -0.78
CA VAL A 76 -1.63 13.75 0.41
C VAL A 76 -2.01 14.66 1.59
N ALA A 77 -2.92 14.20 2.44
CA ALA A 77 -3.54 15.02 3.49
C ALA A 77 -2.54 15.64 4.49
N SER A 78 -1.48 14.93 4.87
CA SER A 78 -0.39 15.43 5.72
C SER A 78 0.44 16.55 5.08
N ALA A 79 0.41 16.66 3.75
CA ALA A 79 1.09 17.69 2.97
C ALA A 79 0.16 18.83 2.52
N THR A 80 -1.08 18.84 3.00
CA THR A 80 -2.11 19.81 2.60
C THR A 80 -2.55 20.64 3.81
N ASP A 81 -2.34 21.96 3.73
CA ASP A 81 -2.79 22.91 4.75
C ASP A 81 -4.30 23.14 4.63
N VAL A 82 -5.04 22.91 5.71
CA VAL A 82 -6.48 23.24 5.80
C VAL A 82 -6.73 24.54 6.58
N GLY A 83 -5.66 25.23 6.98
CA GLY A 83 -5.65 26.50 7.68
C GLY A 83 -4.65 26.50 8.85
N LYS A 84 -4.01 27.65 9.08
CA LYS A 84 -3.08 27.88 10.20
C LYS A 84 -1.83 26.97 10.19
N GLY A 85 -1.44 26.43 9.03
CA GLY A 85 -0.28 25.54 8.92
C GLY A 85 -0.53 24.12 9.42
N LEU A 86 -1.81 23.71 9.52
CA LEU A 86 -2.21 22.40 10.03
C LEU A 86 -2.84 21.54 8.93
N SER A 87 -2.52 20.26 8.96
CA SER A 87 -3.21 19.24 8.17
C SER A 87 -4.61 19.00 8.72
N ARG A 88 -5.47 18.32 7.94
CA ARG A 88 -6.82 17.93 8.37
C ARG A 88 -6.88 17.06 9.63
N TYR A 89 -5.74 16.50 10.05
CA TYR A 89 -5.61 15.67 11.25
C TYR A 89 -5.08 16.45 12.47
N GLY A 90 -4.90 17.77 12.35
CA GLY A 90 -4.43 18.63 13.44
C GLY A 90 -2.91 18.60 13.68
N TYR A 91 -2.16 17.90 12.82
CA TYR A 91 -0.69 17.89 12.85
C TYR A 91 -0.11 19.00 11.96
N PRO A 92 1.12 19.48 12.24
CA PRO A 92 1.84 20.38 11.33
C PRO A 92 1.91 19.82 9.91
N VAL A 93 1.75 20.70 8.91
CA VAL A 93 1.86 20.32 7.50
C VAL A 93 3.30 19.96 7.17
N ASP A 94 3.49 18.84 6.48
CA ASP A 94 4.80 18.42 5.98
C ASP A 94 4.74 18.13 4.47
N PRO A 95 5.23 19.05 3.62
CA PRO A 95 5.22 18.88 2.17
C PRO A 95 6.01 17.65 1.67
N SER A 96 7.03 17.21 2.43
CA SER A 96 7.89 16.08 2.03
C SER A 96 7.13 14.75 2.01
N ARG A 97 6.07 14.63 2.82
CA ARG A 97 5.20 13.45 2.88
C ARG A 97 4.52 13.15 1.55
N ASN A 98 4.30 14.15 0.69
CA ASN A 98 3.73 13.90 -0.63
C ASN A 98 4.66 13.05 -1.51
N GLY A 99 5.96 13.33 -1.50
CA GLY A 99 6.95 12.56 -2.26
C GLY A 99 7.12 11.14 -1.71
N GLU A 100 7.20 11.01 -0.39
CA GLU A 100 7.25 9.69 0.26
C GLU A 100 6.03 8.83 -0.06
N HIS A 101 4.82 9.44 -0.07
CA HIS A 101 3.60 8.73 -0.39
C HIS A 101 3.68 8.10 -1.79
N TRP A 102 4.12 8.88 -2.79
CA TRP A 102 4.35 8.39 -4.15
C TRP A 102 5.40 7.28 -4.22
N MET A 103 6.49 7.41 -3.48
CA MET A 103 7.52 6.37 -3.39
C MET A 103 6.94 5.04 -2.87
N TYR A 104 6.19 5.06 -1.78
CA TYR A 104 5.58 3.84 -1.24
C TYR A 104 4.50 3.27 -2.16
N VAL A 105 3.71 4.11 -2.83
CA VAL A 105 2.75 3.68 -3.86
C VAL A 105 3.48 2.96 -5.00
N ALA A 106 4.60 3.50 -5.48
CA ALA A 106 5.42 2.89 -6.52
C ALA A 106 6.03 1.55 -6.05
N PHE A 107 6.49 1.46 -4.81
CA PHE A 107 7.01 0.21 -4.24
C PHE A 107 5.93 -0.86 -4.08
N VAL A 108 4.70 -0.51 -3.71
CA VAL A 108 3.58 -1.47 -3.70
C VAL A 108 3.27 -1.96 -5.12
N LEU A 109 3.17 -1.07 -6.11
CA LEU A 109 2.94 -1.44 -7.51
C LEU A 109 4.05 -2.36 -8.04
N GLY A 110 5.32 -1.99 -7.80
CA GLY A 110 6.47 -2.79 -8.20
C GLY A 110 6.48 -4.17 -7.54
N SER A 111 6.10 -4.25 -6.26
CA SER A 111 6.00 -5.51 -5.54
C SER A 111 4.87 -6.40 -6.07
N LEU A 112 3.69 -5.84 -6.36
CA LEU A 112 2.59 -6.57 -7.00
C LEU A 112 3.00 -7.14 -8.36
N TYR A 113 3.67 -6.34 -9.18
CA TYR A 113 4.21 -6.81 -10.46
C TYR A 113 5.26 -7.91 -10.27
N LEU A 114 6.20 -7.73 -9.33
CA LEU A 114 7.22 -8.73 -9.03
C LEU A 114 6.61 -10.05 -8.56
N ILE A 115 5.54 -10.02 -7.76
CA ILE A 115 4.80 -11.23 -7.35
C ILE A 115 4.28 -11.99 -8.57
N GLU A 116 3.68 -11.32 -9.56
CA GLU A 116 3.22 -11.96 -10.81
C GLU A 116 4.38 -12.62 -11.56
N VAL A 117 5.53 -11.94 -11.63
CA VAL A 117 6.73 -12.45 -12.28
C VAL A 117 7.28 -13.69 -11.57
N LEU A 118 7.36 -13.65 -10.23
CA LEU A 118 7.84 -14.77 -9.40
C LEU A 118 6.90 -15.99 -9.42
N MET A 119 5.60 -15.77 -9.61
CA MET A 119 4.62 -16.85 -9.77
C MET A 119 4.65 -17.48 -11.16
N GLY A 120 5.15 -16.75 -12.15
CA GLY A 120 5.41 -17.25 -13.50
C GLY A 120 6.76 -17.96 -13.64
N GLU A 121 7.09 -18.34 -14.87
CA GLU A 121 8.38 -18.95 -15.24
C GLU A 121 9.21 -18.05 -16.16
N ARG A 122 8.91 -16.74 -16.18
CA ARG A 122 9.49 -15.81 -17.16
C ARG A 122 10.97 -15.47 -16.91
N LEU A 123 11.37 -15.26 -15.66
CA LEU A 123 12.72 -14.79 -15.31
C LEU A 123 13.54 -15.80 -14.50
N VAL A 124 12.86 -16.62 -13.69
CA VAL A 124 13.49 -17.56 -12.77
C VAL A 124 12.65 -18.84 -12.75
N ALA A 125 13.30 -19.98 -12.51
CA ALA A 125 12.60 -21.23 -12.27
C ALA A 125 11.55 -21.06 -11.16
N ARG A 126 10.32 -21.51 -11.42
CA ARG A 126 9.16 -21.29 -10.54
C ARG A 126 9.44 -21.63 -9.08
N ARG A 127 10.05 -22.80 -8.82
CA ARG A 127 10.36 -23.25 -7.45
C ARG A 127 11.27 -22.26 -6.70
N VAL A 128 12.21 -21.62 -7.40
CA VAL A 128 13.11 -20.61 -6.80
C VAL A 128 12.35 -19.30 -6.63
N GLY A 129 11.60 -18.85 -7.64
CA GLY A 129 10.80 -17.63 -7.56
C GLY A 129 9.80 -17.64 -6.39
N LEU A 130 9.12 -18.77 -6.18
CA LEU A 130 8.14 -18.92 -5.10
C LEU A 130 8.75 -18.82 -3.69
N ARG A 131 10.04 -19.13 -3.51
CA ARG A 131 10.73 -18.98 -2.22
C ARG A 131 10.91 -17.51 -1.82
N PHE A 132 10.93 -16.60 -2.79
CA PHE A 132 11.04 -15.16 -2.54
C PHE A 132 9.69 -14.48 -2.30
N LEU A 133 8.56 -15.16 -2.53
CA LEU A 133 7.23 -14.57 -2.31
C LEU A 133 7.03 -14.02 -0.89
N PRO A 134 7.44 -14.69 0.20
CA PRO A 134 7.29 -14.15 1.55
C PRO A 134 8.08 -12.87 1.76
N LEU A 135 9.27 -12.76 1.17
CA LEU A 135 10.10 -11.56 1.30
C LEU A 135 9.43 -10.37 0.60
N VAL A 136 9.00 -10.58 -0.65
CA VAL A 136 8.36 -9.51 -1.45
C VAL A 136 7.02 -9.10 -0.84
N THR A 137 6.21 -10.05 -0.38
CA THR A 137 4.91 -9.73 0.23
C THR A 137 5.04 -9.06 1.59
N LEU A 138 6.06 -9.40 2.39
CA LEU A 138 6.37 -8.68 3.63
C LEU A 138 6.79 -7.24 3.36
N PHE A 139 7.70 -7.03 2.41
CA PHE A 139 8.13 -5.69 2.00
C PHE A 139 6.94 -4.86 1.49
N MET A 140 6.09 -5.46 0.65
CA MET A 140 4.87 -4.83 0.15
C MET A 140 3.90 -4.45 1.27
N TYR A 141 3.71 -5.33 2.26
CA TYR A 141 2.90 -5.02 3.45
C TYR A 141 3.46 -3.82 4.22
N GLY A 142 4.78 -3.77 4.45
CA GLY A 142 5.43 -2.61 5.07
C GLY A 142 5.22 -1.32 4.29
N CYS A 143 5.36 -1.35 2.96
CA CYS A 143 5.10 -0.19 2.11
C CYS A 143 3.63 0.24 2.16
N ALA A 144 2.69 -0.70 2.09
CA ALA A 144 1.26 -0.40 2.22
C ALA A 144 0.91 0.23 3.57
N PHE A 145 1.53 -0.24 4.66
CA PHE A 145 1.38 0.36 5.99
C PHE A 145 1.91 1.80 6.00
N MET A 146 3.07 2.03 5.37
CA MET A 146 3.67 3.36 5.28
C MET A 146 2.84 4.35 4.45
N ILE A 147 2.14 3.92 3.39
CA ILE A 147 1.21 4.77 2.63
C ILE A 147 0.19 5.43 3.56
N GLY A 148 -0.47 4.64 4.42
CA GLY A 148 -1.46 5.14 5.37
C GLY A 148 -0.85 6.01 6.47
N ARG A 149 0.35 5.64 6.96
CA ARG A 149 1.06 6.40 8.00
C ARG A 149 1.50 7.78 7.50
N VAL A 150 2.12 7.83 6.32
CA VAL A 150 2.58 9.07 5.67
C VAL A 150 1.41 9.98 5.32
N ALA A 151 0.23 9.43 5.03
CA ALA A 151 -0.95 10.24 4.76
C ALA A 151 -1.48 11.02 5.96
N VAL A 152 -1.15 10.58 7.18
CA VAL A 152 -1.69 11.14 8.43
C VAL A 152 -0.64 11.88 9.25
N LEU A 153 0.53 11.25 9.45
CA LEU A 153 1.53 11.74 10.40
C LEU A 153 2.63 12.55 9.70
N PRO A 154 3.09 13.65 10.31
CA PRO A 154 4.17 14.48 9.78
C PRO A 154 5.54 13.81 9.92
N GLY A 155 6.50 14.33 9.17
CA GLY A 155 7.94 14.05 9.13
C GLY A 155 8.63 13.95 10.47
N SER A 156 9.83 13.39 10.44
CA SER A 156 10.91 13.82 11.34
C SER A 156 11.80 14.87 10.66
N THR A 157 11.39 15.42 9.52
CA THR A 157 12.14 16.38 8.73
C THR A 157 12.32 17.66 9.56
N PRO A 158 13.54 18.00 10.02
CA PRO A 158 13.74 19.19 10.83
C PRO A 158 13.56 20.44 9.95
N GLY A 159 12.77 21.42 10.42
CA GLY A 159 12.77 22.78 9.87
C GLY A 159 11.68 23.13 8.86
N THR A 160 10.53 22.47 8.88
CA THR A 160 9.26 23.15 8.54
C THR A 160 8.82 24.02 9.69
#